data_AF-A0A9W7BRL9-F1
#
_entry.id   AF-A0A9W7BRL9-F1
#
_cell.length_a   1.000
_cell.length_b   1.000
_cell.length_c   1.000
_cell.angle_alpha   90.00
_cell.angle_beta   90.00
_cell.angle_gamma   90.00
#
_symmetry.space_group_name_H-M   'P 1'
#
loop_
_entity.id
_entity.type
_entity.pdbx_description
1 polymer ?
#
loop_
_entity_poly.entity_id
_entity_poly.type
_entity_poly.pdbx_seq_one_letter_code
_entity_poly.pdbx_strand_id
1 'polypeptide(L)'
;MDTAIIVLGGGPAPSLTVPLPFVLPRYEAAYTFYRNHPSFTKIICVSAGTAHVPPLTSCDYPVFESTVCANFFTSKGVPPSDVIIDSFSYDTIGNAHYANNVVESLGLGKAIVVTSKFHMERSKEIFDWVWSLKSPEKLNSLSYQTVEDVGLSGPDLSSRISKESSGLAGVKRVKQIVSERYNNNLDAWLLTDHDLYSAEGLVKRAEGGCDYCQGLYGGMTSYGGGSGGCGSRNSSLEMVVFGVLIGLCLSEFWRRRKTNKRRTNLR
;
A
#
# COMPACT_ATOMS: atom_id res chain seq x y z
N MET A 1 18.05 -11.25 23.42
CA MET A 1 17.20 -11.58 22.27
C MET A 1 17.02 -10.31 21.49
N ASP A 2 17.35 -10.38 20.21
CA ASP A 2 17.41 -9.24 19.31
C ASP A 2 15.99 -8.78 18.99
N THR A 3 15.77 -7.46 18.97
CA THR A 3 14.42 -6.87 18.93
C THR A 3 14.26 -5.93 17.74
N ALA A 4 13.14 -6.05 17.03
CA ALA A 4 12.72 -5.12 16.00
C ALA A 4 11.70 -4.12 16.57
N ILE A 5 11.88 -2.83 16.34
CA ILE A 5 10.90 -1.79 16.64
C ILE A 5 10.29 -1.34 15.31
N ILE A 6 9.06 -1.78 15.03
CA ILE A 6 8.35 -1.49 13.79
C ILE A 6 7.52 -0.22 14.01
N VAL A 7 7.84 0.85 13.28
CA VAL A 7 7.22 2.17 13.48
C VAL A 7 6.25 2.47 12.34
N LEU A 8 4.94 2.45 12.61
CA LEU A 8 3.93 2.68 11.57
C LEU A 8 3.88 4.14 11.11
N GLY A 9 3.82 4.33 9.79
CA GLY A 9 3.55 5.61 9.13
C GLY A 9 2.14 6.16 9.41
N GLY A 10 1.90 7.42 9.04
CA GLY A 10 0.64 8.14 9.31
C GLY A 10 0.15 9.04 8.18
N GLY A 11 0.81 8.99 7.02
CA GLY A 11 0.56 9.86 5.87
C GLY A 11 1.77 10.71 5.49
N PRO A 12 1.72 11.38 4.34
CA PRO A 12 2.86 12.12 3.80
C PRO A 12 3.22 13.29 4.71
N ALA A 13 4.51 13.38 5.03
CA ALA A 13 5.05 14.46 5.85
C ALA A 13 5.13 15.77 5.07
N PRO A 14 5.07 16.93 5.76
CA PRO A 14 5.24 18.23 5.12
C PRO A 14 6.66 18.47 4.58
N SER A 15 7.68 17.81 5.15
CA SER A 15 9.06 17.85 4.67
C SER A 15 9.85 16.62 5.13
N LEU A 16 11.07 16.45 4.61
CA LEU A 16 11.99 15.38 5.03
C LEU A 16 12.33 15.44 6.54
N THR A 17 12.40 16.64 7.10
CA THR A 17 12.87 16.87 8.47
C THR A 17 11.76 17.07 9.48
N VAL A 18 10.50 17.21 9.03
CA VAL A 18 9.36 17.52 9.89
C VAL A 18 8.31 16.41 9.78
N PRO A 19 8.22 15.50 10.76
CA PRO A 19 7.14 14.53 10.80
C PRO A 19 5.79 15.19 11.07
N LEU A 20 4.70 14.51 10.74
CA LEU A 20 3.36 14.95 11.12
C LEU A 20 3.23 14.99 12.66
N PRO A 21 2.56 16.00 13.23
CA PRO A 21 2.43 16.15 14.69
C PRO A 21 1.89 14.91 15.40
N PHE A 22 0.99 14.16 14.76
CA PHE A 22 0.39 12.94 15.32
C PHE A 22 1.19 11.65 15.06
N VAL A 23 2.24 11.73 14.26
CA VAL A 23 3.20 10.65 14.03
C VAL A 23 4.39 10.77 14.97
N LEU A 24 4.80 12.00 15.31
CA LEU A 24 5.93 12.26 16.21
C LEU A 24 5.89 11.47 17.54
N PRO A 25 4.75 11.31 18.23
CA PRO A 25 4.69 10.49 19.45
C PRO A 25 5.13 9.04 19.23
N ARG A 26 4.87 8.45 18.04
CA ARG A 26 5.34 7.10 17.70
C ARG A 26 6.85 7.05 17.60
N TYR A 27 7.44 8.08 16.99
CA TYR A 27 8.88 8.18 16.81
C TYR A 27 9.60 8.36 18.14
N GLU A 28 9.08 9.23 19.01
CA GLU A 28 9.65 9.44 20.36
C GLU A 28 9.49 8.21 21.25
N ALA A 29 8.37 7.47 21.16
CA ALA A 29 8.19 6.21 21.89
C ALA A 29 9.18 5.13 21.41
N ALA A 30 9.33 4.97 20.09
CA ALA A 30 10.30 4.06 19.50
C ALA A 30 11.75 4.43 19.87
N TYR A 31 12.09 5.73 19.85
CA TYR A 31 13.40 6.23 20.26
C TYR A 31 13.68 5.94 21.73
N THR A 32 12.71 6.19 22.60
CA THR A 32 12.79 5.87 24.03
C THR A 32 13.02 4.37 24.25
N PHE A 33 12.28 3.52 23.54
CA PHE A 33 12.46 2.07 23.62
C PHE A 33 13.87 1.66 23.20
N TYR A 34 14.34 2.16 22.04
CA TYR A 34 15.68 1.89 21.52
C TYR A 34 16.78 2.31 22.52
N ARG A 35 16.67 3.52 23.09
CA ARG A 35 17.63 4.03 24.09
C ARG A 35 17.69 3.21 25.36
N ASN A 36 16.56 2.64 25.78
CA ASN A 36 16.47 1.82 26.98
C ASN A 36 16.85 0.34 26.75
N HIS A 37 17.02 -0.09 25.50
CA HIS A 37 17.37 -1.46 25.12
C HIS A 37 18.59 -1.48 24.18
N PRO A 38 19.81 -1.29 24.71
CA PRO A 38 21.02 -1.19 23.89
C PRO A 38 21.53 -2.52 23.31
N SER A 39 20.93 -3.66 23.68
CA SER A 39 21.21 -4.93 22.97
C SER A 39 20.64 -4.88 21.56
N PHE A 40 21.17 -5.67 20.63
CA PHE A 40 20.92 -5.63 19.18
C PHE A 40 19.44 -5.35 18.83
N THR A 41 19.15 -4.07 18.62
CA THR A 41 17.79 -3.55 18.40
C THR A 41 17.79 -2.80 17.08
N LYS A 42 16.87 -3.15 16.19
CA LYS A 42 16.70 -2.52 14.89
C LYS A 42 15.40 -1.74 14.86
N ILE A 43 15.44 -0.52 14.35
CA ILE A 43 14.25 0.29 14.09
C ILE A 43 13.86 0.06 12.64
N ILE A 44 12.66 -0.45 12.40
CA ILE A 44 12.11 -0.66 11.06
C ILE A 44 11.09 0.46 10.81
N CYS A 45 11.52 1.43 10.01
CA CYS A 45 10.68 2.51 9.50
C CYS A 45 9.88 1.99 8.30
N VAL A 46 8.59 1.74 8.49
CA VAL A 46 7.71 1.22 7.43
C VAL A 46 6.91 2.32 6.75
N SER A 47 6.31 1.98 5.60
CA SER A 47 5.50 2.83 4.73
C SER A 47 6.31 3.65 3.74
N ALA A 48 6.12 3.35 2.45
CA ALA A 48 6.43 4.24 1.35
C ALA A 48 5.57 5.51 1.43
N GLY A 49 4.26 5.35 1.67
CA GLY A 49 3.31 6.44 1.67
C GLY A 49 1.87 5.96 1.71
N THR A 50 0.94 6.86 1.44
CA THR A 50 -0.47 6.51 1.25
C THR A 50 -0.84 6.41 -0.24
N ALA A 51 -1.80 5.54 -0.55
CA ALA A 51 -2.34 5.41 -1.90
C ALA A 51 -3.06 6.68 -2.39
N HIS A 52 -3.52 7.52 -1.47
CA HIS A 52 -4.53 8.55 -1.75
C HIS A 52 -3.97 9.97 -1.93
N VAL A 53 -2.69 10.17 -1.65
CA VAL A 53 -2.05 11.49 -1.68
C VAL A 53 -0.71 11.34 -2.40
N PRO A 54 -0.34 12.26 -3.31
CA PRO A 54 0.98 12.27 -3.90
C PRO A 54 2.06 12.24 -2.81
N PRO A 55 3.17 11.51 -3.02
CA PRO A 55 4.28 11.57 -2.09
C PRO A 55 4.86 12.98 -2.08
N LEU A 56 5.47 13.35 -0.95
CA LEU A 56 6.40 14.47 -0.93
C LEU A 56 7.49 14.20 -1.98
N THR A 57 7.93 15.20 -2.74
CA THR A 57 9.02 15.05 -3.71
C THR A 57 10.20 15.96 -3.36
N SER A 58 11.41 15.47 -3.63
CA SER A 58 12.65 16.23 -3.51
C SER A 58 13.56 15.88 -4.67
N CYS A 59 14.01 16.89 -5.43
CA CYS A 59 14.79 16.70 -6.66
C CYS A 59 14.13 15.68 -7.63
N ASP A 60 12.80 15.76 -7.80
CA ASP A 60 11.99 14.84 -8.61
C ASP A 60 11.90 13.37 -8.13
N TYR A 61 12.50 13.06 -6.97
CA TYR A 61 12.36 11.74 -6.33
C TYR A 61 11.31 11.76 -5.23
N PRO A 62 10.53 10.68 -5.04
CA PRO A 62 9.61 10.57 -3.92
C PRO A 62 10.38 10.48 -2.60
N VAL A 63 9.92 11.24 -1.61
CA VAL A 63 10.33 11.15 -0.21
C VAL A 63 9.27 10.33 0.51
N PHE A 64 9.68 9.14 0.92
CA PHE A 64 8.78 8.19 1.58
C PHE A 64 8.59 8.50 3.07
N GLU A 65 7.48 8.05 3.65
CA GLU A 65 7.24 8.17 5.09
C GLU A 65 8.36 7.50 5.91
N SER A 66 8.82 6.33 5.46
CA SER A 66 9.95 5.62 6.04
C SER A 66 11.27 6.39 5.96
N THR A 67 11.45 7.25 4.96
CA THR A 67 12.62 8.14 4.85
C THR A 67 12.58 9.25 5.91
N VAL A 68 11.40 9.85 6.13
CA VAL A 68 11.19 10.87 7.18
C VAL A 68 11.41 10.26 8.57
N CYS A 69 10.88 9.05 8.78
CA CYS A 69 11.11 8.24 9.98
C CYS A 69 12.61 8.00 10.21
N ALA A 70 13.33 7.53 9.19
CA ALA A 70 14.76 7.26 9.31
C ALA A 70 15.55 8.53 9.63
N ASN A 71 15.25 9.64 8.94
CA ASN A 71 15.88 10.93 9.20
C ASN A 71 15.69 11.38 10.65
N PHE A 72 14.50 11.20 11.23
CA PHE A 72 14.26 11.50 12.64
C PHE A 72 15.24 10.74 13.56
N PHE A 73 15.36 9.42 13.40
CA PHE A 73 16.25 8.62 14.27
C PHE A 73 17.73 8.91 14.05
N THR A 74 18.19 9.03 12.81
CA THR A 74 19.59 9.35 12.52
C THR A 74 19.96 10.74 13.01
N SER A 75 19.05 11.71 12.92
CA SER A 75 19.28 13.07 13.45
C SER A 75 19.39 13.10 14.98
N LYS A 76 18.79 12.13 15.68
CA LYS A 76 18.91 11.93 17.13
C LYS A 76 20.14 11.09 17.53
N GLY A 77 20.99 10.70 16.58
CA GLY A 77 22.22 9.95 16.84
C GLY A 77 22.05 8.42 16.88
N VAL A 78 20.91 7.88 16.42
CA VAL A 78 20.80 6.43 16.18
C VAL A 78 21.74 6.05 15.03
N PRO A 79 22.62 5.04 15.19
CA PRO A 79 23.47 4.57 14.11
C PRO A 79 22.63 4.19 12.87
N PRO A 80 23.00 4.65 11.66
CA PRO A 80 22.27 4.28 10.45
C PRO A 80 22.16 2.77 10.22
N SER A 81 23.14 1.99 10.70
CA SER A 81 23.11 0.51 10.66
C SER A 81 21.99 -0.12 11.49
N ASP A 82 21.37 0.64 12.38
CA ASP A 82 20.26 0.20 13.23
C ASP A 82 18.89 0.66 12.70
N VAL A 83 18.87 1.47 11.65
CA VAL A 83 17.64 1.99 11.03
C VAL A 83 17.44 1.31 9.68
N ILE A 84 16.35 0.56 9.57
CA ILE A 84 15.94 -0.16 8.36
C ILE A 84 14.74 0.56 7.74
N ILE A 85 14.76 0.71 6.42
CA ILE A 85 13.73 1.40 5.65
C ILE A 85 12.95 0.37 4.83
N ASP A 86 11.62 0.40 4.96
CA ASP A 86 10.69 -0.21 4.00
C ASP A 86 10.03 0.89 3.17
N SER A 87 10.37 0.94 1.89
CA SER A 87 9.84 1.85 0.89
C SER A 87 8.91 1.16 -0.11
N PHE A 88 8.41 -0.03 0.21
CA PHE A 88 7.55 -0.82 -0.66
C PHE A 88 6.10 -0.81 -0.21
N SER A 89 5.85 -0.79 1.11
CA SER A 89 4.49 -0.83 1.64
C SER A 89 3.71 0.47 1.44
N TYR A 90 2.44 0.37 1.06
CA TYR A 90 1.53 1.53 0.92
C TYR A 90 0.32 1.47 1.85
N ASP A 91 0.20 0.39 2.62
CA ASP A 91 -0.91 0.14 3.52
C ASP A 91 -0.49 -0.74 4.71
N THR A 92 -1.40 -0.94 5.66
CA THR A 92 -1.10 -1.70 6.88
C THR A 92 -0.83 -3.19 6.61
N ILE A 93 -1.42 -3.80 5.57
CA ILE A 93 -1.14 -5.20 5.22
C ILE A 93 0.29 -5.32 4.68
N GLY A 94 0.68 -4.45 3.76
CA GLY A 94 2.05 -4.36 3.28
C GLY A 94 3.04 -4.08 4.40
N ASN A 95 2.74 -3.13 5.29
CA ASN A 95 3.60 -2.83 6.45
C ASN A 95 3.86 -4.10 7.29
N ALA A 96 2.82 -4.87 7.60
CA ALA A 96 2.96 -6.11 8.36
C ALA A 96 3.78 -7.16 7.60
N HIS A 97 3.55 -7.27 6.29
CA HIS A 97 4.18 -8.24 5.41
C HIS A 97 5.68 -7.98 5.22
N TYR A 98 6.05 -6.78 4.82
CA TYR A 98 7.45 -6.44 4.55
C TYR A 98 8.25 -6.32 5.85
N ALA A 99 7.66 -5.83 6.94
CA ALA A 99 8.32 -5.87 8.24
C ALA A 99 8.60 -7.30 8.71
N ASN A 100 7.68 -8.24 8.49
CA ASN A 100 7.91 -9.66 8.79
C ASN A 100 9.10 -10.21 7.97
N ASN A 101 9.14 -9.95 6.66
CA ASN A 101 10.25 -10.37 5.80
C ASN A 101 11.60 -9.82 6.31
N VAL A 102 11.66 -8.56 6.74
CA VAL A 102 12.87 -7.95 7.32
C VAL A 102 13.26 -8.63 8.64
N VAL A 103 12.29 -8.85 9.52
CA VAL A 103 12.51 -9.51 10.82
C VAL A 103 13.05 -10.93 10.65
N GLU A 104 12.52 -11.68 9.69
CA GLU A 104 13.02 -13.01 9.34
C GLU A 104 14.42 -12.96 8.74
N SER A 105 14.64 -12.09 7.75
CA SER A 105 15.92 -11.98 7.04
C SER A 105 17.08 -11.58 7.95
N LEU A 106 16.80 -10.77 8.97
CA LEU A 106 17.78 -10.34 9.96
C LEU A 106 17.88 -11.28 11.18
N GLY A 107 17.10 -12.35 11.23
CA GLY A 107 17.10 -13.29 12.36
C GLY A 107 16.63 -12.67 13.68
N LEU A 108 15.81 -11.61 13.63
CA LEU A 108 15.32 -10.91 14.83
C LEU A 108 14.31 -11.80 15.56
N GLY A 109 14.48 -11.90 16.88
CA GLY A 109 13.74 -12.84 17.72
C GLY A 109 12.45 -12.26 18.29
N LYS A 110 12.38 -10.94 18.48
CA LYS A 110 11.20 -10.23 18.98
C LYS A 110 10.87 -9.04 18.09
N ALA A 111 9.60 -8.65 18.06
CA ALA A 111 9.17 -7.45 17.38
C ALA A 111 8.14 -6.68 18.22
N ILE A 112 8.24 -5.35 18.22
CA ILE A 112 7.27 -4.46 18.82
C ILE A 112 6.73 -3.50 17.77
N VAL A 113 5.41 -3.45 17.61
CA VAL A 113 4.74 -2.53 16.69
C VAL A 113 4.34 -1.27 17.44
N VAL A 114 4.82 -0.11 16.99
CA VAL A 114 4.53 1.19 17.58
C VAL A 114 3.55 1.95 16.71
N THR A 115 2.39 2.31 17.28
CA THR A 115 1.35 3.07 16.57
C THR A 115 0.45 3.90 17.50
N SER A 116 -0.36 4.78 16.93
CA SER A 116 -1.32 5.61 17.67
C SER A 116 -2.52 4.78 18.17
N LYS A 117 -3.16 5.25 19.24
CA LYS A 117 -4.34 4.62 19.85
C LYS A 117 -5.49 4.46 18.86
N PHE A 118 -5.80 5.47 18.06
CA PHE A 118 -6.85 5.35 17.04
C PHE A 118 -6.59 4.22 16.03
N HIS A 119 -5.32 3.88 15.75
CA HIS A 119 -4.94 2.91 14.71
C HIS A 119 -4.62 1.50 15.26
N MET A 120 -4.53 1.36 16.58
CA MET A 120 -3.98 0.16 17.22
C MET A 120 -4.81 -1.09 16.94
N GLU A 121 -6.14 -1.03 17.07
CA GLU A 121 -7.01 -2.20 16.91
C GLU A 121 -6.84 -2.85 15.53
N ARG A 122 -6.98 -2.06 14.46
CA ARG A 122 -6.81 -2.54 13.08
C ARG A 122 -5.38 -2.99 12.80
N SER A 123 -4.39 -2.26 13.30
CA SER A 123 -2.98 -2.64 13.13
C SER A 123 -2.71 -4.01 13.74
N LYS A 124 -3.15 -4.24 14.98
CA LYS A 124 -3.00 -5.52 15.67
C LYS A 124 -3.67 -6.66 14.91
N GLU A 125 -4.92 -6.49 14.49
CA GLU A 125 -5.67 -7.52 13.75
C GLU A 125 -4.98 -7.94 12.44
N ILE A 126 -4.34 -6.98 11.76
CA ILE A 126 -3.60 -7.21 10.51
C ILE A 126 -2.24 -7.85 10.79
N PHE A 127 -1.47 -7.31 11.73
CA PHE A 127 -0.15 -7.83 12.07
C PHE A 127 -0.24 -9.26 12.59
N ASP A 128 -1.13 -9.54 13.53
CA ASP A 128 -1.34 -10.90 14.05
C ASP A 128 -1.68 -11.88 12.91
N TRP A 129 -2.56 -11.46 11.98
CA TRP A 129 -2.93 -12.31 10.85
C TRP A 129 -1.80 -12.56 9.89
N VAL A 130 -1.18 -11.50 9.36
CA VAL A 130 -0.10 -11.62 8.38
C VAL A 130 1.04 -12.45 8.96
N TRP A 131 1.39 -12.23 10.22
CA TRP A 131 2.47 -12.96 10.88
C TRP A 131 2.07 -14.41 11.20
N SER A 132 0.81 -14.69 11.49
CA SER A 132 0.32 -16.08 11.65
C SER A 132 0.40 -16.91 10.37
N LEU A 133 0.34 -16.25 9.19
CA LEU A 133 0.47 -16.93 7.90
C LEU A 133 1.93 -17.25 7.56
N LYS A 134 2.87 -16.36 7.90
CA LYS A 134 4.28 -16.47 7.51
C LYS A 134 5.16 -17.12 8.57
N SER A 135 5.01 -16.70 9.83
CA SER A 135 5.89 -17.08 10.95
C SER A 135 5.06 -17.42 12.20
N PRO A 136 4.20 -18.46 12.16
CA PRO A 136 3.29 -18.77 13.25
C PRO A 136 4.00 -18.96 14.61
N GLU A 137 5.22 -19.48 14.61
CA GLU A 137 6.06 -19.64 15.80
C GLU A 137 6.55 -18.32 16.39
N LYS A 138 6.67 -17.25 15.59
CA LYS A 138 7.11 -15.92 16.04
C LYS A 138 5.95 -15.04 16.51
N LEU A 139 4.70 -15.45 16.33
CA LEU A 139 3.54 -14.65 16.76
C LEU A 139 3.58 -14.31 18.26
N ASN A 140 4.02 -15.25 19.10
CA ASN A 140 4.17 -15.02 20.55
C ASN A 140 5.30 -14.02 20.89
N SER A 141 6.14 -13.69 19.92
CA SER A 141 7.25 -12.73 20.06
C SER A 141 6.90 -11.36 19.50
N LEU A 142 5.65 -11.16 19.05
CA LEU A 142 5.11 -9.89 18.58
C LEU A 142 4.37 -9.18 19.72
N SER A 143 4.77 -7.95 20.02
CA SER A 143 4.13 -7.08 21.01
C SER A 143 3.74 -5.74 20.40
N TYR A 144 2.98 -4.95 21.15
CA TYR A 144 2.38 -3.72 20.66
C TYR A 144 2.58 -2.59 21.66
N GLN A 145 3.01 -1.44 21.17
CA GLN A 145 3.14 -0.20 21.94
C GLN A 145 2.20 0.85 21.35
N THR A 146 1.23 1.27 22.15
CA THR A 146 0.32 2.37 21.80
C THR A 146 0.88 3.70 22.28
N VAL A 147 0.62 4.76 21.52
CA VAL A 147 0.82 6.16 21.94
C VAL A 147 -0.49 6.95 21.85
N GLU A 148 -0.62 8.00 22.65
CA GLU A 148 -1.81 8.86 22.66
C GLU A 148 -1.99 9.62 21.34
N ASP A 149 -3.24 9.96 21.02
CA ASP A 149 -3.65 10.61 19.77
C ASP A 149 -3.41 12.14 19.81
N VAL A 150 -2.18 12.54 20.15
CA VAL A 150 -1.75 13.94 20.19
C VAL A 150 -1.57 14.49 18.77
N GLY A 151 -1.82 15.78 18.55
CA GLY A 151 -1.56 16.43 17.26
C GLY A 151 -2.68 16.26 16.22
N LEU A 152 -3.84 15.75 16.61
CA LEU A 152 -5.07 15.72 15.80
C LEU A 152 -6.14 16.65 16.41
N SER A 153 -6.92 17.30 15.55
CA SER A 153 -8.14 17.98 15.98
C SER A 153 -9.23 16.97 16.32
N GLY A 154 -10.23 17.36 17.14
CA GLY A 154 -11.37 16.50 17.47
C GLY A 154 -12.10 15.94 16.23
N PRO A 155 -12.48 16.77 15.25
CA PRO A 155 -13.08 16.29 14.00
C PRO A 155 -12.19 15.33 13.20
N ASP A 156 -10.89 15.61 13.08
CA ASP A 156 -9.95 14.74 12.35
C ASP A 156 -9.79 13.39 13.04
N LEU A 157 -9.71 13.37 14.37
CA LEU A 157 -9.65 12.16 15.17
C LEU A 157 -10.91 11.32 15.00
N SER A 158 -12.10 11.93 15.10
CA SER A 158 -13.38 11.23 14.87
C SER A 158 -13.48 10.64 13.46
N SER A 159 -13.06 11.37 12.43
CA SER A 159 -13.02 10.88 11.05
C SER A 159 -12.10 9.66 10.91
N ARG A 160 -10.92 9.70 11.54
CA ARG A 160 -9.98 8.57 11.53
C ARG A 160 -10.55 7.36 12.25
N ILE A 161 -11.09 7.53 13.46
CA ILE A 161 -11.70 6.42 14.22
C ILE A 161 -12.81 5.74 13.40
N SER A 162 -13.68 6.51 12.75
CA SER A 162 -14.74 5.96 11.89
C SER A 162 -14.18 5.16 10.70
N LYS A 163 -13.10 5.66 10.07
CA LYS A 163 -12.40 4.95 8.99
C LYS A 163 -11.74 3.66 9.49
N GLU A 164 -11.18 3.65 10.69
CA GLU A 164 -10.53 2.47 11.28
C GLU A 164 -11.54 1.35 11.54
N SER A 165 -12.72 1.67 12.08
CA SER A 165 -13.80 0.68 12.26
C SER A 165 -14.28 0.08 10.94
N SER A 166 -14.42 0.91 9.90
CA SER A 166 -14.77 0.45 8.55
C SER A 166 -13.67 -0.41 7.92
N GLY A 167 -12.41 -0.01 8.14
CA GLY A 167 -11.23 -0.74 7.70
C GLY A 167 -11.13 -2.13 8.31
N LEU A 168 -11.45 -2.27 9.60
CA LEU A 168 -11.44 -3.56 10.31
C LEU A 168 -12.43 -4.57 9.69
N ALA A 169 -13.62 -4.12 9.27
CA ALA A 169 -14.56 -4.96 8.54
C ALA A 169 -14.02 -5.37 7.16
N GLY A 170 -13.26 -4.49 6.50
CA GLY A 170 -12.54 -4.78 5.26
C GLY A 170 -11.48 -5.88 5.44
N VAL A 171 -10.70 -5.82 6.52
CA VAL A 171 -9.69 -6.82 6.85
C VAL A 171 -10.30 -8.22 6.93
N LYS A 172 -11.45 -8.39 7.60
CA LYS A 172 -12.13 -9.70 7.69
C LYS A 172 -12.47 -10.30 6.32
N ARG A 173 -12.93 -9.46 5.38
CA ARG A 173 -13.21 -9.90 4.00
C ARG A 173 -11.95 -10.33 3.26
N VAL A 174 -10.87 -9.55 3.41
CA VAL A 174 -9.57 -9.89 2.80
C VAL A 174 -9.04 -11.21 3.35
N LYS A 175 -9.09 -11.43 4.68
CA LYS A 175 -8.70 -12.70 5.31
C LYS A 175 -9.43 -13.88 4.67
N GLN A 176 -10.74 -13.75 4.47
CA GLN A 176 -11.55 -14.77 3.83
C GLN A 176 -11.13 -15.02 2.37
N ILE A 177 -10.92 -13.96 1.58
CA ILE A 177 -10.46 -14.05 0.18
C ILE A 177 -9.11 -14.78 0.10
N VAL A 178 -8.13 -14.38 0.92
CA VAL A 178 -6.80 -14.98 0.95
C VAL A 178 -6.86 -16.45 1.39
N SER A 179 -7.68 -16.77 2.37
CA SER A 179 -7.88 -18.16 2.80
C SER A 179 -8.51 -19.03 1.70
N GLU A 180 -9.65 -18.61 1.16
CA GLU A 180 -10.47 -19.44 0.27
C GLU A 180 -9.93 -19.51 -1.16
N ARG A 181 -9.42 -18.40 -1.71
CA ARG A 181 -8.99 -18.33 -3.12
C ARG A 181 -7.50 -18.57 -3.29
N TYR A 182 -6.71 -18.22 -2.29
CA TYR A 182 -5.25 -18.27 -2.34
C TYR A 182 -4.66 -19.34 -1.41
N ASN A 183 -5.49 -20.12 -0.72
CA ASN A 183 -5.05 -21.14 0.24
C ASN A 183 -4.03 -20.56 1.25
N ASN A 184 -4.35 -19.40 1.80
CA ASN A 184 -3.49 -18.63 2.72
C ASN A 184 -2.17 -18.11 2.12
N ASN A 185 -1.96 -18.20 0.81
CA ASN A 185 -0.79 -17.61 0.15
C ASN A 185 -0.96 -16.08 0.00
N LEU A 186 -0.49 -15.35 1.01
CA LEU A 186 -0.58 -13.89 1.04
C LEU A 186 0.26 -13.24 -0.07
N ASP A 187 1.46 -13.76 -0.36
CA ASP A 187 2.33 -13.21 -1.41
C ASP A 187 1.65 -13.26 -2.78
N ALA A 188 1.01 -14.39 -3.12
CA ALA A 188 0.27 -14.55 -4.37
C ALA A 188 -0.86 -13.52 -4.48
N TRP A 189 -1.72 -13.41 -3.46
CA TRP A 189 -2.80 -12.42 -3.49
C TRP A 189 -2.29 -10.98 -3.55
N LEU A 190 -1.26 -10.66 -2.76
CA LEU A 190 -0.68 -9.31 -2.72
C LEU A 190 -0.20 -8.92 -4.12
N LEU A 191 0.56 -9.80 -4.78
CA LEU A 191 1.22 -9.49 -6.05
C LEU A 191 0.32 -9.64 -7.29
N THR A 192 -0.82 -10.32 -7.20
CA THR A 192 -1.74 -10.49 -8.35
C THR A 192 -3.02 -9.68 -8.24
N ASP A 193 -3.55 -9.45 -7.04
CA ASP A 193 -4.91 -8.91 -6.85
C ASP A 193 -5.00 -7.66 -5.99
N HIS A 194 -4.00 -7.38 -5.14
CA HIS A 194 -4.05 -6.19 -4.30
C HIS A 194 -3.70 -4.93 -5.12
N ASP A 195 -4.61 -3.96 -5.20
CA ASP A 195 -4.49 -2.76 -6.06
C ASP A 195 -3.17 -1.97 -5.91
N LEU A 196 -2.58 -1.96 -4.72
CA LEU A 196 -1.31 -1.28 -4.42
C LEU A 196 -0.03 -2.06 -4.76
N TYR A 197 -0.15 -3.32 -5.20
CA TYR A 197 1.01 -4.19 -5.44
C TYR A 197 0.89 -5.02 -6.72
N SER A 198 -0.33 -5.24 -7.22
CA SER A 198 -0.55 -5.95 -8.47
C SER A 198 -0.17 -5.09 -9.67
N ALA A 199 0.33 -5.73 -10.73
CA ALA A 199 0.67 -5.05 -11.97
C ALA A 199 -0.53 -4.27 -12.54
N GLU A 200 -1.71 -4.88 -12.55
CA GLU A 200 -2.94 -4.25 -13.02
C GLU A 200 -3.33 -3.03 -12.17
N GLY A 201 -3.28 -3.14 -10.83
CA GLY A 201 -3.61 -2.05 -9.93
C GLY A 201 -2.65 -0.87 -10.06
N LEU A 202 -1.35 -1.14 -10.15
CA LEU A 202 -0.32 -0.12 -10.32
C LEU A 202 -0.42 0.60 -11.68
N VAL A 203 -0.67 -0.13 -12.77
CA VAL A 203 -0.87 0.47 -14.10
C VAL A 203 -2.11 1.37 -14.10
N LYS A 204 -3.25 0.89 -13.58
CA LYS A 204 -4.48 1.69 -13.46
C LYS A 204 -4.27 2.96 -12.65
N ARG A 205 -3.49 2.88 -11.58
CA ARG A 205 -3.16 4.06 -10.75
C ARG A 205 -2.29 5.07 -11.51
N ALA A 206 -1.34 4.60 -12.32
CA ALA A 206 -0.51 5.47 -13.14
C ALA A 206 -1.32 6.15 -14.26
N GLU A 207 -2.26 5.41 -14.88
CA GLU A 207 -3.13 5.93 -15.95
C GLU A 207 -4.24 6.85 -15.44
N GLY A 208 -4.80 6.56 -14.27
CA GLY A 208 -5.96 7.27 -13.70
C GLY A 208 -5.71 8.70 -13.24
N GLY A 209 -4.47 9.20 -13.31
CA GLY A 209 -4.10 10.55 -12.88
C GLY A 209 -4.50 10.86 -11.43
N CYS A 210 -4.49 12.15 -11.07
CA CYS A 210 -4.85 12.60 -9.71
C CYS A 210 -6.33 12.36 -9.35
N ASP A 211 -7.20 12.08 -10.33
CA ASP A 211 -8.65 11.90 -10.14
C ASP A 211 -9.01 10.52 -9.56
N TYR A 212 -8.18 9.49 -9.79
CA TYR A 212 -8.34 8.18 -9.14
C TYR A 212 -8.22 8.29 -7.60
N CYS A 213 -7.44 9.26 -7.11
CA CYS A 213 -7.31 9.55 -5.68
C CYS A 213 -8.61 10.10 -5.07
N GLN A 214 -9.47 10.78 -5.85
CA GLN A 214 -10.71 11.37 -5.35
C GLN A 214 -11.86 10.34 -5.23
N GLY A 215 -11.89 9.31 -6.08
CA GLY A 215 -12.91 8.25 -6.03
C GLY A 215 -12.87 7.39 -4.76
N LEU A 216 -11.73 7.33 -4.07
CA LEU A 216 -11.55 6.60 -2.81
C LEU A 216 -12.05 7.36 -1.57
N TYR A 217 -12.44 8.63 -1.71
CA TYR A 217 -13.07 9.40 -0.63
C TYR A 217 -14.55 9.04 -0.43
N GLY A 218 -15.16 8.32 -1.38
CA GLY A 218 -16.59 7.96 -1.42
C GLY A 218 -16.94 6.57 -0.89
N GLY A 219 -16.19 6.02 0.06
CA GLY A 219 -16.56 4.76 0.72
C GLY A 219 -16.31 3.50 -0.12
N MET A 220 -15.83 2.45 0.54
CA MET A 220 -15.56 1.11 -0.01
C MET A 220 -14.37 1.06 -1.00
N THR A 221 -13.23 0.61 -0.46
CA THR A 221 -12.13 -0.19 -1.07
C THR A 221 -10.73 0.39 -0.80
N SER A 222 -10.35 0.50 0.48
CA SER A 222 -8.92 0.57 0.87
C SER A 222 -8.21 -0.78 0.71
N TYR A 223 -8.95 -1.85 0.44
CA TYR A 223 -8.43 -3.18 0.22
C TYR A 223 -9.13 -3.75 -1.00
N GLY A 224 -8.35 -4.03 -2.04
CA GLY A 224 -8.80 -4.58 -3.31
C GLY A 224 -9.74 -5.75 -3.08
N GLY A 225 -11.03 -5.50 -3.27
CA GLY A 225 -12.07 -6.49 -3.39
C GLY A 225 -12.62 -6.32 -4.79
N GLY A 226 -12.24 -7.22 -5.69
CA GLY A 226 -12.45 -7.11 -7.13
C GLY A 226 -13.82 -6.62 -7.57
N SER A 227 -13.78 -5.75 -8.58
CA SER A 227 -14.76 -5.55 -9.66
C SER A 227 -16.23 -5.87 -9.32
N GLY A 228 -16.89 -4.97 -8.59
CA GLY A 228 -18.29 -4.66 -8.86
C GLY A 228 -18.32 -3.75 -10.09
N GLY A 229 -18.85 -4.24 -11.21
CA GLY A 229 -18.82 -3.57 -12.51
C GLY A 229 -19.22 -2.09 -12.44
N CYS A 230 -18.27 -1.20 -12.68
CA CYS A 230 -18.57 0.17 -13.06
C CYS A 230 -19.07 0.11 -14.50
N GLY A 231 -20.39 0.24 -14.68
CA GLY A 231 -21.01 0.33 -15.99
C GLY A 231 -20.41 1.51 -16.75
N SER A 232 -19.55 1.21 -17.72
CA SER A 232 -19.13 2.17 -18.72
C SER A 232 -20.38 2.63 -19.47
N ARG A 233 -20.83 3.85 -19.19
CA ARG A 233 -21.60 4.62 -20.19
C ARG A 233 -20.63 4.91 -21.33
N ASN A 234 -20.55 3.97 -22.28
CA ASN A 234 -19.97 4.26 -23.58
C ASN A 234 -20.87 5.29 -24.25
N SER A 235 -20.32 6.49 -24.40
CA SER A 235 -20.78 7.47 -25.36
C SER A 235 -20.80 6.80 -26.74
N SER A 236 -21.99 6.68 -27.29
CA SER A 236 -22.35 6.02 -28.55
C SER A 236 -21.80 6.71 -29.81
N LEU A 237 -20.74 7.52 -29.70
CA LEU A 237 -20.12 8.22 -30.84
C LEU A 237 -18.82 7.56 -31.34
N GLU A 238 -18.00 6.94 -30.47
CA GLU A 238 -16.69 6.43 -30.93
C GLU A 238 -16.76 5.08 -31.67
N MET A 239 -17.74 4.22 -31.36
CA MET A 239 -17.94 2.97 -32.10
C MET A 239 -18.48 3.17 -33.52
N VAL A 240 -19.14 4.29 -33.81
CA VAL A 240 -19.65 4.56 -35.17
C VAL A 240 -18.50 4.97 -36.10
N VAL A 241 -17.51 5.70 -35.60
CA VAL A 241 -16.36 6.15 -36.42
C VAL A 241 -15.42 4.99 -36.76
N PHE A 242 -15.17 4.07 -35.81
CA PHE A 242 -14.33 2.90 -36.06
C PHE A 242 -15.00 1.88 -37.01
N GLY A 243 -16.33 1.70 -36.91
CA GLY A 243 -17.08 0.83 -37.81
C GLY A 243 -17.09 1.31 -39.27
N VAL A 244 -17.17 2.64 -39.49
CA VAL A 244 -17.14 3.22 -40.85
C VAL A 244 -15.76 3.10 -41.50
N LEU A 245 -14.68 3.28 -40.74
CA LEU A 245 -13.31 3.17 -41.27
C LEU A 245 -12.94 1.72 -41.64
N ILE A 246 -13.35 0.73 -40.84
CA ILE A 246 -13.15 -0.69 -41.17
C ILE A 246 -14.00 -1.09 -42.38
N GLY A 247 -15.25 -0.61 -42.46
CA GLY A 247 -16.13 -0.85 -43.60
C GLY A 247 -15.58 -0.31 -44.92
N LEU A 248 -15.00 0.90 -44.91
CA LEU A 248 -14.39 1.49 -46.11
C LEU A 248 -13.13 0.73 -46.55
N CYS A 249 -12.25 0.36 -45.63
CA CYS A 249 -11.05 -0.44 -45.92
C CYS A 249 -11.39 -1.83 -46.48
N LEU A 250 -12.39 -2.52 -45.92
CA LEU A 250 -12.82 -3.83 -46.44
C LEU A 250 -13.51 -3.72 -47.80
N SER A 251 -14.25 -2.64 -48.05
CA SER A 251 -14.89 -2.40 -49.35
C SER A 251 -13.86 -2.16 -50.47
N GLU A 252 -12.77 -1.43 -50.19
CA GLU A 252 -11.67 -1.23 -51.15
C GLU A 252 -10.87 -2.52 -51.38
N PHE A 253 -10.61 -3.29 -50.32
CA PHE A 253 -9.92 -4.57 -50.43
C PHE A 253 -10.67 -5.54 -51.33
N TRP A 254 -11.99 -5.66 -51.17
CA TRP A 254 -12.83 -6.51 -52.03
C TRP A 254 -12.97 -5.98 -53.45
N ARG A 255 -12.99 -4.65 -53.65
CA ARG A 255 -13.04 -4.03 -54.98
C ARG A 255 -11.74 -4.30 -55.76
N ARG A 256 -10.57 -4.22 -55.11
CA ARG A 256 -9.25 -4.57 -55.68
C ARG A 256 -9.11 -6.06 -55.99
N ARG A 257 -9.73 -6.93 -55.20
CA ARG A 257 -9.70 -8.39 -55.44
C ARG A 257 -10.55 -8.80 -56.65
N LYS A 258 -11.69 -8.14 -56.88
CA LYS A 258 -12.54 -8.38 -58.07
C LYS A 258 -11.90 -7.89 -59.37
N THR A 259 -11.16 -6.79 -59.37
CA THR A 259 -10.45 -6.30 -60.57
C THR A 259 -9.26 -7.18 -60.94
N ASN A 260 -8.53 -7.74 -59.97
CA ASN A 260 -7.43 -8.68 -60.26
C ASN A 260 -7.90 -10.02 -60.82
N LYS A 261 -9.06 -10.55 -60.38
CA LYS A 261 -9.63 -11.78 -60.95
C LYS A 261 -10.07 -11.65 -62.42
N ARG A 262 -10.34 -10.44 -62.92
CA ARG A 262 -10.64 -10.21 -64.34
C ARG A 262 -9.41 -10.12 -65.23
N ARG A 263 -8.23 -9.84 -64.66
CA ARG A 263 -6.96 -9.79 -65.41
C ARG A 263 -6.32 -11.16 -65.63
N THR A 264 -6.68 -12.16 -64.82
CA THR A 264 -6.13 -13.52 -64.93
C THR A 264 -6.89 -14.44 -65.89
N ASN A 265 -8.01 -14.00 -66.47
CA ASN A 265 -8.82 -14.79 -67.43
C ASN A 265 -8.67 -14.30 -68.90
N LEU A 266 -7.64 -13.50 -69.19
CA LEU A 266 -7.33 -12.99 -70.54
C LEU A 266 -5.87 -13.28 -70.96
N ARG A 267 -5.33 -14.40 -70.49
CA ARG A 267 -4.07 -14.97 -71.00
C ARG A 267 -4.24 -16.46 -71.25
#